data_AF-A0A822J7C4-F1
#
_entry.id   AF-A0A822J7C4-F1
#
_cell.length_a   1.000
_cell.length_b   1.000
_cell.length_c   1.000
_cell.angle_alpha   90.00
_cell.angle_beta   90.00
_cell.angle_gamma   90.00
#
_symmetry.space_group_name_H-M   'P 1'
#
loop_
_entity.id
_entity.type
_entity.pdbx_description
1 polymer ?
#
loop_
_entity_poly.entity_id
_entity_poly.type
_entity_poly.pdbx_seq_one_letter_code
_entity_poly.pdbx_strand_id
1 'polypeptide(L)' 'MKNVDLKLEGNILTIKVDISKEFGPSTSGKTTIIASTEGNKAVPGKEDVKIGLNIYKKK' A
#
# COMPACT_ATOMS: atom_id res chain seq x y z
N MET A 1 -7.04 -2.36 -1.53
CA MET A 1 -5.82 -2.03 -0.77
C MET A 1 -5.67 -3.07 0.32
N LYS A 2 -4.48 -3.62 0.49
CA LYS A 2 -4.17 -4.63 1.51
C LYS A 2 -3.16 -4.05 2.49
N ASN A 3 -3.53 -4.00 3.77
CA ASN A 3 -2.68 -3.55 4.86
C ASN A 3 -2.09 -2.14 4.66
N VAL A 4 -2.92 -1.24 4.13
CA VAL A 4 -2.60 0.18 3.97
C VAL A 4 -3.75 0.97 4.55
N ASP A 5 -3.45 1.82 5.52
CA ASP A 5 -4.37 2.83 6.04
C ASP A 5 -3.87 4.23 5.65
N LEU A 6 -4.77 5.09 5.20
CA LEU A 6 -4.47 6.41 4.64
C LEU A 6 -5.20 7.48 5.46
N LYS A 7 -4.44 8.47 5.93
CA LYS A 7 -4.98 9.64 6.62
C LYS A 7 -4.48 10.91 5.97
N LEU A 8 -5.39 11.72 5.42
CA LEU A 8 -5.07 13.03 4.86
C LEU A 8 -5.42 14.13 5.87
N GLU A 9 -4.42 14.90 6.28
CA GLU A 9 -4.59 16.05 7.17
C GLU A 9 -4.06 17.31 6.45
N GLY A 10 -4.99 18.12 5.95
CA GLY A 10 -4.67 19.24 5.06
C GLY A 10 -4.03 18.74 3.76
N ASN A 11 -2.72 18.96 3.61
CA ASN A 11 -1.94 18.50 2.46
C ASN A 11 -0.93 17.40 2.82
N ILE A 12 -0.97 16.86 4.05
CA ILE A 12 -0.07 15.81 4.51
C ILE A 12 -0.81 14.47 4.46
N LEU A 13 -0.31 13.55 3.64
CA LEU A 13 -0.79 12.17 3.60
C LEU A 13 0.09 11.30 4.50
N THR A 14 -0.50 10.78 5.57
CA THR A 14 0.12 9.75 6.41
C THR A 14 -0.33 8.37 5.94
N ILE A 15 0.64 7.47 5.76
CA ILE A 15 0.41 6.09 5.36
C ILE A 15 0.85 5.19 6.50
N LYS A 16 -0.07 4.37 7.01
CA LYS A 16 0.22 3.40 8.06
C LYS A 16 0.13 1.99 7.50
N VAL A 17 1.20 1.22 7.72
CA VAL A 17 1.31 -0.19 7.33
C VAL A 17 1.85 -0.98 8.51
N ASP A 18 1.25 -2.14 8.76
CA ASP A 18 1.71 -3.09 9.77
C ASP A 18 2.61 -4.15 9.12
N ILE A 19 3.92 -4.04 9.30
CA ILE A 19 4.90 -4.92 8.64
C ILE A 19 4.98 -6.33 9.24
N SER A 20 4.25 -6.62 10.32
CA SER A 20 4.19 -7.98 10.87
C SER A 20 3.20 -8.88 10.12
N LYS A 21 2.36 -8.31 9.24
CA LYS A 21 1.36 -9.05 8.46
C LYS A 21 1.90 -9.46 7.10
N GLU A 22 1.48 -10.65 6.66
CA GLU A 22 1.85 -11.22 5.36
C GLU A 22 0.60 -11.77 4.66
N PHE A 23 0.53 -11.58 3.33
CA PHE A 23 -0.63 -11.94 2.49
C PHE A 23 -0.29 -13.01 1.44
N GLY A 24 0.74 -13.81 1.71
CA GLY A 24 1.20 -14.86 0.82
C GLY A 24 2.15 -14.38 -0.29
N PRO A 25 2.57 -15.31 -1.18
CA PRO A 25 3.50 -15.00 -2.25
C PRO A 25 2.88 -14.10 -3.32
N SER A 26 3.71 -13.29 -3.97
CA SER A 26 3.31 -12.57 -5.19
C SER A 26 3.04 -13.53 -6.34
N THR A 27 2.36 -13.05 -7.39
CA THR A 27 2.04 -13.85 -8.59
C THR A 27 3.26 -14.51 -9.23
N SER A 28 4.42 -13.85 -9.16
CA SER A 28 5.69 -14.42 -9.65
C SER A 28 6.34 -15.45 -8.72
N GLY A 29 5.84 -15.59 -7.48
CA GLY A 29 6.42 -16.41 -6.42
C GLY A 29 7.69 -15.86 -5.76
N LYS A 30 8.24 -14.74 -6.27
CA LYS A 30 9.56 -14.21 -5.87
C LYS A 30 9.57 -13.42 -4.57
N THR A 31 8.40 -12.99 -4.09
CA THR A 31 8.28 -12.10 -2.93
C THR A 31 7.07 -12.48 -2.08
N THR A 32 7.09 -12.18 -0.79
CA THR A 32 5.92 -12.27 0.09
C THR A 32 5.33 -10.87 0.26
N ILE A 33 4.03 -10.74 0.01
CA ILE A 33 3.32 -9.45 0.05
C ILE A 33 3.07 -9.05 1.51
N ILE A 34 3.50 -7.85 1.89
CA ILE A 34 3.18 -7.23 3.19
C ILE A 34 2.06 -6.21 3.04
N ALA A 35 2.14 -5.34 2.03
CA ALA A 35 1.10 -4.37 1.73
C ALA A 35 1.09 -4.01 0.25
N SER A 36 -0.09 -3.65 -0.26
CA SER A 36 -0.22 -3.13 -1.61
C SER A 36 -1.45 -2.24 -1.76
N THR A 37 -1.34 -1.17 -2.54
CA THR A 37 -2.50 -0.39 -3.01
C THR A 37 -3.27 -1.09 -4.13
N GLU A 38 -2.73 -2.18 -4.68
CA GLU A 38 -3.30 -2.95 -5.78
C GLU A 38 -3.50 -2.08 -7.04
N GLY A 39 -2.41 -1.41 -7.43
CA GLY A 39 -2.36 -0.43 -8.50
C GLY A 39 -2.38 1.01 -7.98
N ASN A 40 -2.48 1.96 -8.90
CA ASN A 40 -2.62 3.37 -8.57
C ASN A 40 -4.05 3.65 -8.10
N LYS A 41 -4.19 4.32 -6.95
CA LYS A 41 -5.49 4.73 -6.38
C LYS A 41 -5.48 6.23 -6.15
N ALA A 42 -6.65 6.86 -6.21
CA ALA A 42 -6.77 8.26 -5.79
C ALA A 42 -6.51 8.39 -4.28
N VAL A 43 -5.86 9.47 -3.86
CA VAL A 43 -5.81 9.84 -2.45
C VAL A 43 -7.21 10.36 -2.06
N PRO A 44 -7.85 9.83 -1.00
CA PRO A 44 -9.16 10.31 -0.57
C PRO A 44 -9.15 11.83 -0.33
N GLY A 45 -10.09 12.55 -0.95
CA GLY A 45 -10.17 14.02 -0.87
C GLY A 45 -9.26 14.80 -1.85
N LYS A 46 -8.45 14.12 -2.67
CA LYS A 46 -7.59 14.69 -3.71
C LYS A 46 -7.57 13.77 -4.94
N GLU A 47 -8.62 13.80 -5.75
CA GLU A 47 -8.83 12.82 -6.82
C GLU A 47 -7.79 12.87 -7.96
N ASP A 48 -7.18 14.02 -8.16
CA ASP A 48 -6.09 14.29 -9.10
C ASP A 48 -4.74 13.72 -8.63
N VAL A 49 -4.59 13.47 -7.32
CA VAL A 49 -3.39 12.89 -6.73
C VAL A 49 -3.53 11.38 -6.64
N LYS A 50 -2.59 10.64 -7.23
CA LYS A 50 -2.57 9.17 -7.21
C LYS A 50 -1.46 8.63 -6.31
N ILE A 51 -1.74 7.52 -5.63
CA ILE A 51 -0.80 6.75 -4.83
C ILE A 51 -0.69 5.31 -5.34
N GLY A 52 0.55 4.86 -5.52
CA GLY A 52 0.90 3.45 -5.72
C GLY A 52 1.93 3.04 -4.67
N LEU A 53 1.65 2.02 -3.87
CA LEU A 53 2.55 1.53 -2.82
C LEU A 53 2.58 0.00 -2.85
N ASN A 54 3.79 -0.55 -2.79
CA ASN A 54 4.04 -1.98 -2.59
C ASN A 54 5.09 -2.16 -1.51
N ILE A 55 4.79 -2.99 -0.51
CA ILE A 55 5.75 -3.39 0.53
C ILE A 55 5.80 -4.91 0.52
N TYR A 56 7.00 -5.46 0.43
CA TYR A 56 7.22 -6.89 0.27
C TYR A 56 8.54 -7.32 0.91
N LYS A 57 8.61 -8.60 1.31
CA LYS A 57 9.86 -9.28 1.59
C LYS A 57 10.31 -10.04 0.36
N LYS A 58 11.58 -9.93 0.01
CA LYS A 58 12.18 -10.83 -0.96
C LYS A 58 12.31 -12.21 -0.29
N LYS A 59 12.01 -13.28 -1.02
CA LYS A 59 12.43 -14.62 -0.60
C LYS A 59 13.94 -14.77 -0.73
#